data_AF-A0A9R1PA61-F1
#
_entry.id   AF-A0A9R1PA61-F1
#
_cell.length_a   1.000
_cell.length_b   1.000
_cell.length_c   1.000
_cell.angle_alpha   90.00
_cell.angle_beta   90.00
_cell.angle_gamma   90.00
#
_symmetry.space_group_name_H-M   'P 1'
#
loop_
_entity.id
_entity.type
_entity.pdbx_description
1 polymer ?
#
loop_
_entity_poly.entity_id
_entity_poly.type
_entity_poly.pdbx_seq_one_letter_code
_entity_poly.pdbx_strand_id
1 'polypeptide(L)' 'MSRFLFRLTGGDDEINLMGDGSEKPEFSEWAWMTPQQVIEKAVDFKKPVYEETLKHFAPYLQSDPTASS' A
#
# COMPACT_ATOMS: atom_id res chain seq x y z
N MET A 1 17.32 -6.11 -5.38
CA MET A 1 15.92 -6.09 -5.84
C MET A 1 15.41 -4.67 -5.72
N SER A 2 14.86 -4.12 -6.80
CA SER A 2 14.29 -2.77 -6.81
C SER A 2 12.90 -2.79 -6.20
N ARG A 3 12.56 -1.75 -5.42
CA ARG A 3 11.20 -1.51 -4.91
C ARG A 3 10.59 -0.32 -5.64
N PHE A 4 9.26 -0.27 -5.66
CA PHE A 4 8.51 0.73 -6.42
C PHE A 4 7.45 1.38 -5.54
N LEU A 5 7.16 2.65 -5.83
CA LEU A 5 6.09 3.43 -5.21
C LEU A 5 5.13 3.87 -6.31
N PHE A 6 3.83 3.71 -6.08
CA PHE A 6 2.78 4.09 -7.02
C PHE A 6 1.77 5.02 -6.35
N ARG A 7 1.18 5.91 -7.13
CA ARG A 7 0.00 6.70 -6.76
C ARG A 7 -1.19 6.18 -7.56
N LEU A 8 -2.25 5.76 -6.89
CA LEU A 8 -3.52 5.47 -7.54
C LEU A 8 -4.11 6.81 -8.03
N THR A 9 -4.39 6.91 -9.32
CA THR A 9 -4.99 8.12 -9.94
C THR A 9 -6.47 7.94 -10.27
N GLY A 10 -6.99 6.71 -10.18
CA GLY A 10 -8.40 6.37 -10.32
C GLY A 10 -9.14 6.37 -8.98
N GLY A 11 -10.38 5.90 -8.98
CA GLY A 11 -11.19 5.75 -7.78
C GLY A 11 -10.84 4.50 -6.97
N ASP A 12 -11.18 4.49 -5.68
CA ASP A 12 -11.03 3.33 -4.79
C ASP A 12 -11.87 2.13 -5.27
N ASP A 13 -12.93 2.36 -6.03
CA ASP A 13 -13.78 1.34 -6.65
C ASP A 13 -13.09 0.54 -7.77
N GLU A 14 -11.95 1.02 -8.25
CA GLU A 14 -11.11 0.27 -9.21
C GLU A 14 -10.29 -0.84 -8.52
N ILE A 15 -10.21 -0.88 -7.18
CA ILE A 15 -9.49 -1.91 -6.44
C ILE A 15 -10.35 -3.18 -6.35
N ASN A 16 -10.11 -4.12 -7.26
CA ASN A 16 -10.74 -5.44 -7.28
C ASN A 16 -9.81 -6.54 -6.73
N LEU A 17 -10.12 -7.06 -5.54
CA LEU A 17 -9.35 -8.15 -4.93
C LEU A 17 -9.69 -9.55 -5.47
N MET A 18 -10.80 -9.70 -6.19
CA MET A 18 -11.29 -11.00 -6.67
C MET A 18 -10.65 -11.43 -8.00
N GLY A 19 -9.88 -10.55 -8.64
CA GLY A 19 -9.28 -10.81 -9.95
C GLY A 19 -10.35 -11.09 -11.01
N ASP A 20 -10.07 -12.05 -11.89
CA ASP A 20 -10.99 -12.54 -12.93
C ASP A 20 -11.86 -13.73 -12.47
N GLY A 21 -11.73 -14.14 -11.20
CA GLY A 21 -12.44 -15.27 -10.61
C GLY A 21 -11.91 -16.66 -10.99
N SER A 22 -10.79 -16.77 -11.70
CA SER A 22 -10.20 -18.07 -12.09
C SER A 22 -9.33 -18.71 -11.00
N GLU A 23 -8.79 -17.89 -10.09
CA GLU A 23 -7.90 -18.34 -9.00
C GLU A 23 -8.40 -17.89 -7.63
N LYS A 24 -7.82 -18.47 -6.58
CA LYS A 24 -8.10 -18.06 -5.21
C LYS A 24 -7.55 -16.65 -4.97
N PRO A 25 -8.35 -15.70 -4.46
CA PRO A 25 -7.87 -14.36 -4.12
C PRO A 25 -6.71 -14.40 -3.12
N GLU A 26 -5.68 -13.59 -3.38
CA GLU A 26 -4.56 -13.42 -2.45
C GLU A 26 -4.98 -12.63 -1.20
N PHE A 27 -5.86 -11.64 -1.39
CA PHE A 27 -6.31 -10.74 -0.33
C PHE A 27 -7.84 -10.81 -0.19
N SER A 28 -8.32 -10.79 1.06
CA SER A 28 -9.75 -10.74 1.38
C SER A 28 -10.26 -9.34 1.66
N GLU A 29 -9.37 -8.43 2.09
CA GLU A 29 -9.70 -7.06 2.46
C GLU A 29 -8.54 -6.13 2.13
N TRP A 30 -8.84 -4.85 1.94
CA TRP A 30 -7.86 -3.79 1.76
C TRP A 30 -8.30 -2.53 2.51
N ALA A 31 -7.35 -1.69 2.89
CA ALA A 31 -7.62 -0.37 3.45
C ALA A 31 -6.42 0.55 3.22
N TRP A 32 -6.69 1.85 3.07
CA TRP A 32 -5.66 2.87 3.15
C TRP A 32 -5.10 2.97 4.56
N MET A 33 -3.77 3.04 4.69
CA MET A 33 -3.07 3.06 5.96
C MET A 33 -1.85 3.98 5.89
N THR A 34 -1.48 4.58 7.02
CA THR A 34 -0.22 5.30 7.12
C THR A 34 0.97 4.32 7.06
N PRO A 35 2.17 4.79 6.68
CA PRO A 35 3.39 3.97 6.72
C PRO A 35 3.60 3.24 8.05
N GLN A 36 3.33 3.90 9.17
CA GLN A 36 3.46 3.35 10.51
C GLN A 36 2.45 2.21 10.74
N GLN A 37 1.18 2.42 10.36
CA GLN A 37 0.14 1.39 10.49
C GLN A 37 0.45 0.15 9.63
N VAL A 38 1.04 0.33 8.44
CA VAL A 38 1.48 -0.78 7.59
C VAL A 38 2.56 -1.63 8.28
N ILE A 39 3.54 -1.01 8.93
CA ILE A 39 4.59 -1.72 9.67
C ILE A 39 3.99 -2.45 10.89
N GLU A 40 3.13 -1.79 11.66
CA GLU A 40 2.51 -2.37 12.85
C GLU A 40 1.67 -3.61 12.54
N LYS A 41 0.94 -3.60 11.42
CA LYS A 41 0.09 -4.72 10.98
C LYS A 41 0.83 -5.80 10.19
N ALA A 42 2.04 -5.53 9.71
CA ALA A 42 2.82 -6.51 8.97
C ALA A 42 3.23 -7.69 9.88
N VAL A 43 3.33 -8.88 9.28
CA VAL A 43 3.94 -10.04 9.94
C VAL A 43 5.41 -9.76 10.26
N ASP A 44 5.90 -10.27 11.40
CA ASP A 44 7.16 -9.83 11.99
C ASP A 44 8.37 -9.92 11.06
N PHE A 45 8.50 -11.01 10.28
CA PHE A 45 9.64 -11.17 9.38
C PHE A 45 9.63 -10.17 8.20
N LYS A 46 8.50 -9.54 7.88
CA LYS A 46 8.38 -8.53 6.82
C LYS A 46 8.64 -7.11 7.31
N LYS A 47 8.54 -6.85 8.63
CA LYS A 47 8.69 -5.49 9.19
C LYS A 47 10.00 -4.81 8.76
N PRO A 48 11.19 -5.44 8.86
CA PRO A 48 12.44 -4.79 8.45
C PRO A 48 12.47 -4.43 6.97
N VAL A 49 11.85 -5.26 6.12
CA VAL A 49 11.75 -5.03 4.68
C VAL A 49 10.87 -3.79 4.41
N TYR A 50 9.74 -3.68 5.10
CA TYR A 50 8.80 -2.56 4.94
C TYR A 50 9.38 -1.26 5.50
N GLU A 51 10.04 -1.30 6.66
CA GLU A 51 10.74 -0.14 7.24
C GLU A 51 11.75 0.46 6.26
N GLU A 52 12.64 -0.38 5.69
CA GLU A 52 13.62 0.07 4.71
C GLU A 52 12.95 0.55 3.41
N THR A 53 11.78 0.01 3.05
CA THR A 53 11.03 0.45 1.86
C THR A 53 10.49 1.85 2.07
N LEU A 54 9.80 2.05 3.18
CA LEU A 54 9.11 3.30 3.52
C LEU A 54 10.12 4.40 3.82
N LYS A 55 11.26 4.07 4.44
CA LYS A 55 12.38 5.01 4.62
C LYS A 55 12.94 5.50 3.28
N HIS A 56 13.11 4.61 2.31
CA HIS A 56 13.58 5.00 0.98
C HIS A 56 12.59 5.92 0.26
N PHE A 57 11.29 5.70 0.45
CA PHE A 57 10.24 6.48 -0.20
C PHE A 57 9.72 7.68 0.60
N ALA A 58 10.17 7.89 1.84
CA ALA A 58 9.70 8.96 2.72
C ALA A 58 9.65 10.36 2.08
N PRO A 59 10.62 10.79 1.22
CA PRO A 59 10.54 12.09 0.55
C PRO A 59 9.35 12.26 -0.39
N TYR A 60 8.76 11.16 -0.88
CA TYR A 60 7.68 11.14 -1.87
C TYR A 60 6.30 10.84 -1.26
N LEU A 61 6.22 10.55 0.05
CA LEU A 61 4.98 10.19 0.74
C LEU A 61 4.23 11.40 1.32
N GLN A 62 4.67 12.62 1.02
CA GLN A 62 3.95 13.83 1.45
C GLN A 62 2.63 13.96 0.68
N SER A 63 1.55 14.22 1.41
CA SER A 63 0.20 14.36 0.87
C SER A 63 0.07 15.60 0.00
N ASP A 64 -0.65 15.48 -1.12
CA ASP A 64 -1.20 16.63 -1.85
C ASP A 64 -2.16 17.40 -0.90
N PRO A 65 -1.98 18.73 -0.68
CA PRO A 65 -2.86 19.53 0.17
C PRO A 65 -4.33 19.58 -0.28
N THR A 66 -4.62 19.09 -1.49
CA THR A 66 -5.90 19.26 -2.20
C THR A 66 -6.84 18.07 -2.10
N ALA A 67 -6.48 16.97 -1.43
CA ALA A 67 -7.35 15.79 -1.27
C ALA A 67 -8.45 15.95 -0.19
N SER A 68 -8.50 17.10 0.49
CA SER A 68 -9.59 17.49 1.39
C SER A 68 -10.46 18.56 0.73
N SER A 69 -11.33 18.17 -0.20
CA SER A 69 -12.46 18.98 -0.68
C SER A 69 -13.58 18.07 -1.16
#